data_AF-A0A7S2JAQ4-F1
#
_entry.id   AF-A0A7S2JAQ4-F1
#
_cell.length_a   1.000
_cell.length_b   1.000
_cell.length_c   1.000
_cell.angle_alpha   90.00
_cell.angle_beta   90.00
_cell.angle_gamma   90.00
#
_symmetry.space_group_name_H-M   'P 1'
#
loop_
_entity.id
_entity.type
_entity.pdbx_description
1 polymer ?
#
loop_
_entity_poly.entity_id
_entity_poly.type
_entity_poly.pdbx_seq_one_letter_code
_entity_poly.pdbx_strand_id
1 'polypeptide(L)'
;PHAHAPHVCIWCLQDSLGGNSRCAILVTVRTEAQNLDESIATLRLARRAAVVKTVEKKNEIKVRDPSKLFGEIASLSGQLEAQQDAVLQLQAELARREKDEKAGQAELMATLEAYQRE
;
A
#
# COMPACT_ATOMS: atom_id res chain seq x y z
N PRO A 1 1.65 -16.27 -11.89
CA PRO A 1 1.56 -14.85 -11.50
C PRO A 1 2.31 -14.49 -10.18
N HIS A 2 3.32 -15.27 -9.77
CA HIS A 2 4.21 -14.91 -8.67
C HIS A 2 5.53 -14.42 -9.28
N ALA A 3 5.60 -13.14 -9.61
CA ALA A 3 6.88 -12.52 -9.92
C ALA A 3 7.70 -12.53 -8.63
N HIS A 4 8.76 -13.35 -8.60
CA HIS A 4 9.75 -13.35 -7.53
C HIS A 4 10.14 -11.90 -7.25
N ALA A 5 10.09 -11.49 -5.99
CA ALA A 5 10.51 -10.17 -5.58
C ALA A 5 11.88 -9.89 -6.21
N PRO A 6 12.05 -8.80 -6.96
CA PRO A 6 13.31 -8.51 -7.61
C PRO A 6 14.42 -8.52 -6.57
N HIS A 7 15.56 -9.12 -6.93
CA HIS A 7 16.74 -9.15 -6.08
C HIS A 7 17.02 -7.73 -5.54
N VAL A 8 17.44 -7.61 -4.27
CA VAL A 8 17.61 -6.30 -3.58
C VAL A 8 18.33 -5.24 -4.44
N CYS A 9 19.32 -5.66 -5.22
CA CYS A 9 20.07 -4.80 -6.14
C CYS A 9 19.17 -4.17 -7.23
N ILE A 10 18.25 -4.93 -7.81
CA ILE A 10 17.32 -4.46 -8.84
C ILE A 10 16.32 -3.46 -8.21
N TRP A 11 15.85 -3.74 -6.99
CA TRP A 11 14.97 -2.85 -6.28
C TRP A 11 15.64 -1.48 -6.00
N CYS A 12 16.88 -1.48 -5.50
CA CYS A 12 17.63 -0.25 -5.28
C CYS A 12 17.94 0.52 -6.58
N LEU A 13 18.01 -0.16 -7.73
CA LEU A 13 18.32 0.43 -9.03
C LEU A 13 17.08 0.74 -9.87
N GLN A 14 15.88 0.60 -9.33
CA GLN A 14 14.63 0.79 -10.07
C GLN A 14 14.55 2.18 -10.74
N ASP A 15 14.99 3.23 -10.04
CA ASP A 15 15.01 4.58 -10.60
C ASP A 15 16.07 4.75 -11.69
N SER A 16 17.17 3.99 -11.63
CA SER A 16 18.23 3.99 -12.63
C SER A 16 17.87 3.20 -13.89
N LEU A 17 17.02 2.18 -13.79
CA LEU A 17 16.64 1.27 -14.88
C LEU A 17 15.27 1.60 -15.48
N GLY A 18 15.02 2.89 -15.73
CA GLY A 18 13.80 3.38 -16.39
C GLY A 18 12.97 4.38 -15.57
N GLY A 19 13.41 4.72 -14.36
CA GLY A 19 12.78 5.75 -13.54
C GLY A 19 13.44 7.12 -13.67
N ASN A 20 13.45 7.86 -12.56
CA ASN A 20 13.92 9.23 -12.52
C ASN A 20 15.43 9.32 -12.24
N SER A 21 16.24 9.04 -13.26
CA SER A 21 17.70 9.14 -13.15
C SER A 21 18.36 9.35 -14.52
N ARG A 22 19.54 9.96 -14.52
CA ARG A 22 20.45 9.95 -15.68
C ARG A 22 21.39 8.78 -15.52
N CYS A 23 21.04 7.64 -16.12
CA CYS A 23 21.82 6.42 -16.01
C CYS A 23 22.79 6.29 -17.19
N ALA A 24 24.05 5.98 -16.89
CA ALA A 24 25.05 5.53 -17.86
C ALA A 24 25.59 4.17 -17.39
N ILE A 25 25.74 3.24 -18.34
CA ILE A 25 26.23 1.89 -18.05
C ILE A 25 27.60 1.74 -18.70
N LEU A 26 28.61 1.52 -17.87
CA LEU A 26 29.96 1.17 -18.31
C LEU A 26 30.08 -0.34 -18.40
N VAL A 27 30.61 -0.81 -19.53
CA VAL A 27 30.79 -2.23 -19.79
C VAL A 27 32.26 -2.51 -20.07
N THR A 28 32.86 -3.35 -19.23
CA THR A 28 34.24 -3.81 -19.38
C THR A 28 34.27 -5.17 -20.08
N VAL A 29 35.03 -5.28 -21.16
CA VAL A 29 35.19 -6.53 -21.92
C VAL A 29 36.66 -6.90 -22.01
N ARG A 30 36.93 -8.19 -22.21
CA ARG A 30 38.28 -8.70 -22.44
C ARG A 30 38.45 -9.12 -23.89
N THR A 31 39.66 -8.95 -24.43
CA THR A 31 39.92 -9.17 -25.87
C THR A 31 40.53 -10.53 -26.17
N GLU A 32 40.80 -11.39 -25.16
CA GLU A 32 41.38 -12.70 -25.42
C GLU A 32 40.36 -13.67 -26.05
N ALA A 33 40.82 -14.51 -26.97
CA ALA A 33 39.97 -15.45 -27.71
C ALA A 33 39.14 -16.38 -26.80
N GLN A 34 39.70 -16.78 -25.66
CA GLN A 34 39.04 -17.62 -24.66
C GLN A 34 37.83 -16.95 -23.97
N ASN A 35 37.73 -15.61 -24.02
CA ASN A 35 36.68 -14.82 -23.36
C ASN A 35 35.69 -14.22 -24.36
N LEU A 36 35.73 -14.63 -25.64
CA LEU A 36 34.88 -14.06 -26.69
C LEU A 36 33.39 -14.28 -26.41
N ASP A 37 33.00 -15.47 -25.95
CA ASP A 37 31.59 -15.79 -25.70
C ASP A 37 30.98 -14.89 -24.61
N GLU A 38 31.68 -14.71 -23.50
CA GLU A 38 31.24 -13.84 -22.40
C GLU A 38 31.27 -12.37 -22.82
N SER A 39 32.26 -11.96 -23.62
CA SER A 39 32.33 -10.60 -24.14
C SER A 39 31.14 -10.30 -25.08
N ILE A 40 30.75 -11.25 -25.93
CA ILE A 40 29.55 -11.14 -26.78
C ILE A 40 28.29 -11.08 -25.91
N ALA A 41 28.18 -11.91 -24.88
CA ALA A 41 27.05 -11.89 -23.95
C ALA A 41 26.93 -10.53 -23.24
N THR A 42 28.06 -9.98 -22.80
CA THR A 42 28.15 -8.69 -22.13
C THR A 42 27.76 -7.54 -23.07
N LEU A 43 28.24 -7.54 -24.32
CA LEU A 43 27.87 -6.54 -25.33
C LEU A 43 26.39 -6.64 -25.72
N ARG A 44 25.81 -7.85 -25.77
CA ARG A 44 24.37 -8.02 -25.99
C ARG A 44 23.54 -7.45 -24.84
N LEU A 45 23.99 -7.62 -23.60
CA LEU A 45 23.37 -6.97 -22.44
C LEU A 45 23.46 -5.45 -22.56
N ALA A 46 24.64 -4.91 -22.85
CA ALA A 46 24.88 -3.48 -23.06
C ALA A 46 23.92 -2.90 -24.11
N ARG A 47 23.78 -3.60 -25.24
CA ARG A 47 22.88 -3.22 -26.33
C ARG A 47 21.42 -3.15 -25.88
N ARG A 48 20.94 -4.10 -25.08
CA ARG A 48 19.58 -4.06 -24.54
C ARG A 48 19.41 -2.92 -23.55
N ALA A 49 20.39 -2.72 -22.68
CA ALA A 49 20.35 -1.68 -21.66
C ALA A 49 20.37 -0.27 -22.27
N ALA A 50 21.08 -0.07 -23.38
CA ALA A 50 21.11 1.20 -24.10
C ALA A 50 19.75 1.65 -24.69
N VAL A 51 18.79 0.73 -24.84
CA VAL A 51 17.44 1.05 -25.35
C VAL A 51 16.52 1.54 -24.24
N VAL A 52 16.87 1.31 -22.96
CA VAL A 52 16.06 1.72 -21.82
C VAL A 52 16.09 3.25 -21.72
N LYS A 53 14.93 3.87 -21.95
CA LYS A 53 14.76 5.31 -21.79
C LYS A 53 14.43 5.61 -20.33
N THR A 54 15.22 6.46 -19.70
CA THR A 54 14.86 7.07 -18.42
C THR A 54 14.07 8.35 -18.67
N VAL A 55 13.21 8.71 -17.71
CA VAL A 55 12.45 9.97 -17.76
C VAL A 55 12.98 10.81 -16.62
N GLU A 56 13.95 11.69 -16.90
CA GLU A 56 14.44 12.57 -15.86
C GLU A 56 13.42 13.67 -15.55
N LYS A 57 13.10 13.79 -14.27
CA LYS A 57 12.35 14.88 -13.69
C LYS A 57 13.24 15.50 -12.63
N LYS A 58 13.48 16.81 -12.75
CA LYS A 58 14.25 17.53 -11.75
C LYS A 58 13.60 17.27 -10.38
N ASN A 59 14.38 16.73 -9.45
CA ASN A 59 13.99 16.55 -8.05
C ASN A 59 13.95 17.92 -7.38
N GLU A 60 13.08 18.79 -7.88
CA GLU A 60 12.70 19.97 -7.15
C GLU A 60 11.87 19.46 -5.97
N ILE A 61 12.45 19.58 -4.77
CA ILE A 61 11.65 19.76 -3.58
C ILE A 61 10.99 21.13 -3.76
N LYS A 62 10.00 21.21 -4.67
CA LYS A 62 8.84 22.05 -4.41
C LYS A 62 8.35 21.43 -3.14
N VAL A 63 8.75 22.02 -2.02
CA VAL A 63 8.15 21.76 -0.74
C VAL A 63 6.66 21.67 -1.06
N ARG A 64 6.09 20.45 -1.09
CA ARG A 64 4.65 20.32 -0.91
C ARG A 64 4.51 21.07 0.39
N ASP A 65 4.01 22.30 0.35
CA ASP A 65 3.93 23.18 1.53
C ASP A 65 3.64 22.26 2.69
N PRO A 66 4.51 22.12 3.71
CA PRO A 66 4.24 21.21 4.81
C PRO A 66 2.83 21.44 5.33
N SER A 67 2.36 22.68 5.27
CA SER A 67 0.98 23.11 5.49
C SER A 67 -0.09 22.35 4.70
N LYS A 68 0.11 21.98 3.43
CA LYS A 68 -0.84 21.15 2.66
C LYS A 68 -0.90 19.73 3.16
N LEU A 69 0.26 19.12 3.46
CA LEU A 69 0.32 17.77 4.02
C LEU A 69 -0.24 17.74 5.44
N PHE A 70 0.11 18.71 6.28
CA PHE A 70 -0.45 18.87 7.62
C PHE A 70 -1.95 19.16 7.57
N GLY A 71 -2.43 19.93 6.59
CA GLY A 71 -3.86 20.15 6.38
C GLY A 71 -4.60 18.87 5.95
N GLU A 72 -3.99 18.07 5.07
CA GLU A 72 -4.55 16.78 4.64
C GLU A 72 -4.57 15.79 5.81
N ILE A 73 -3.51 15.74 6.62
CA ILE A 73 -3.45 14.97 7.87
C ILE A 73 -4.54 15.42 8.84
N ALA A 74 -4.68 16.73 9.09
CA ALA A 74 -5.70 17.25 9.99
C ALA A 74 -7.12 16.93 9.52
N SER A 75 -7.39 17.05 8.22
CA SER A 75 -8.68 16.68 7.63
C SER A 75 -8.97 15.18 7.78
N LEU A 76 -7.99 14.32 7.52
CA LEU A 76 -8.15 12.87 7.64
C LEU A 76 -8.32 12.44 9.10
N SER A 77 -7.58 13.06 10.02
CA SER A 77 -7.76 12.84 11.46
C SER A 77 -9.17 13.25 11.93
N GLY A 78 -9.68 14.40 11.49
CA GLY A 78 -11.03 14.83 11.83
C GLY A 78 -12.12 13.92 11.26
N GLN A 79 -11.94 13.40 10.05
CA GLN A 79 -12.85 12.40 9.47
C GLN A 79 -12.84 11.08 10.26
N LEU A 80 -11.66 10.66 10.73
CA LEU A 80 -11.52 9.45 11.53
C LEU A 80 -12.22 9.59 12.89
N GLU A 81 -12.05 10.73 13.57
CA GLU A 81 -12.76 11.03 14.82
C GLU A 81 -14.27 11.03 14.62
N ALA A 82 -14.78 11.70 13.58
CA ALA A 82 -16.20 11.72 13.28
C ALA A 82 -16.77 10.31 12.99
N GLN A 83 -16.00 9.45 12.31
CA GLN A 83 -16.40 8.06 12.08
C GLN A 83 -16.37 7.24 13.37
N GLN A 84 -15.40 7.47 14.27
CA GLN A 84 -15.34 6.80 15.57
C GLN A 84 -16.53 7.18 16.45
N ASP A 85 -16.91 8.45 16.48
CA ASP A 85 -18.09 8.92 17.21
C ASP A 85 -19.38 8.32 16.66
N ALA A 86 -19.52 8.24 15.34
CA ALA A 86 -20.66 7.58 14.71
C ALA A 86 -20.75 6.08 15.06
N VAL A 87 -19.60 5.39 15.10
CA VAL A 87 -19.53 3.98 15.51
C VAL A 87 -19.94 3.82 16.98
N LEU A 88 -19.48 4.70 17.87
CA LEU A 88 -19.85 4.68 19.29
C LEU A 88 -21.35 4.90 19.49
N GLN A 89 -21.96 5.83 18.74
CA GLN A 89 -23.40 6.06 18.78
C GLN A 89 -24.19 4.84 18.32
N LEU A 90 -23.78 4.24 17.20
CA LEU A 90 -24.42 3.01 16.69
C LEU A 90 -24.29 1.84 17.68
N GLN A 91 -23.13 1.70 18.33
CA GLN A 91 -22.95 0.69 19.38
C GLN A 91 -23.88 0.92 20.57
N ALA A 92 -24.09 2.18 20.98
CA ALA A 92 -25.01 2.52 22.06
C ALA A 92 -26.48 2.25 21.69
N GLU A 93 -26.88 2.51 20.44
CA GLU A 93 -28.22 2.19 19.95
C GLU A 93 -28.46 0.68 19.89
N LEU A 94 -27.49 -0.09 19.38
CA LEU A 94 -27.56 -1.55 19.36
C LEU A 94 -27.68 -2.12 20.78
N ALA A 95 -26.89 -1.62 21.73
CA ALA A 95 -26.96 -2.05 23.13
C ALA A 95 -28.31 -1.73 23.80
N ARG A 96 -29.00 -0.66 23.38
CA ARG A 96 -30.38 -0.37 23.84
C ARG A 96 -31.38 -1.35 23.25
N ARG A 97 -31.32 -1.58 21.93
CA ARG A 97 -32.19 -2.55 21.24
C ARG A 97 -32.05 -3.95 21.82
N GLU A 98 -30.84 -4.40 22.10
CA GLU A 98 -30.61 -5.70 22.74
C GLU A 98 -31.23 -5.80 24.15
N LYS A 99 -31.29 -4.70 24.91
CA LYS A 99 -31.95 -4.68 26.21
C LYS A 99 -33.47 -4.74 26.07
N ASP A 100 -34.03 -4.00 25.13
CA ASP A 100 -35.47 -3.98 24.87
C ASP A 100 -35.94 -5.34 24.35
N GLU A 101 -35.17 -5.97 23.46
CA GLU A 101 -35.43 -7.33 22.96
C GLU A 101 -35.37 -8.37 24.10
N LYS A 102 -34.36 -8.29 24.98
CA LYS A 102 -34.26 -9.18 26.15
C LYS A 102 -35.40 -8.96 27.15
N ALA A 103 -35.82 -7.71 27.37
CA ALA A 103 -36.96 -7.39 28.22
C ALA A 103 -38.26 -7.96 27.65
N GLY A 104 -38.52 -7.76 26.35
CA GLY A 104 -39.69 -8.34 25.68
C GLY A 104 -39.69 -9.87 25.68
N GLN A 105 -38.53 -10.51 25.49
CA GLN A 105 -38.40 -11.97 25.60
C GLN A 105 -38.67 -12.45 27.04
N ALA A 106 -38.18 -11.73 28.05
CA ALA A 106 -38.42 -12.06 29.46
C ALA A 106 -39.90 -11.92 29.84
N GLU A 107 -40.58 -10.87 29.37
CA GLU A 107 -42.02 -10.68 29.57
C GLU A 107 -42.84 -11.81 28.91
N LEU A 108 -42.51 -12.16 27.66
CA LEU A 108 -43.17 -13.26 26.96
C LEU A 108 -42.97 -14.60 27.70
N MET A 109 -41.75 -14.89 28.15
CA MET A 109 -41.47 -16.10 28.93
C MET A 109 -42.24 -16.13 30.25
N ALA A 110 -42.35 -15.00 30.96
CA ALA A 110 -43.12 -14.92 32.20
C ALA A 110 -44.62 -15.19 31.97
N THR A 111 -45.20 -14.69 30.87
CA THR A 111 -46.60 -14.98 30.52
C THR A 111 -46.84 -16.44 30.15
N LEU A 112 -45.89 -17.07 29.44
CA LEU A 112 -45.95 -18.51 29.12
C LEU A 112 -45.86 -19.38 30.38
N GLU A 113 -44.97 -19.03 31.31
CA GLU A 113 -44.87 -19.74 32.59
C GLU A 113 -46.14 -19.58 33.45
N ALA A 114 -46.79 -18.41 33.41
CA ALA A 114 -48.06 -18.21 34.11
C ALA A 114 -49.17 -19.11 33.53
N TYR A 115 -49.26 -19.20 32.20
CA TYR A 115 -50.22 -20.06 31.52
C TYR A 115 -49.99 -21.56 31.78
N GLN A 116 -48.73 -21.98 31.97
CA GLN A 116 -48.40 -23.38 32.29
C GLN A 116 -48.62 -23.75 33.76
N ARG A 117 -48.82 -22.78 34.65
CA ARG A 117 -49.09 -23.01 36.07
C ARG A 117 -50.59 -23.10 36.39
N GLU A 118 -51.45 -22.63 35.49
CA GLU A 118 -52.91 -22.87 35.51
C GLU A 118 -53.25 -24.24 34.88
#